data_AF-G5DZ18-F1
#
_entry.id   AF-G5DZ18-F1
#
_cell.length_a   1.000
_cell.length_b   1.000
_cell.length_c   1.000
_cell.angle_alpha   90.00
_cell.angle_beta   90.00
_cell.angle_gamma   90.00
#
_symmetry.space_group_name_H-M   'P 1'
#
loop_
_entity.id
_entity.type
_entity.pdbx_description
1 polymer ?
#
loop_
_entity_poly.entity_id
_entity_poly.type
_entity_poly.pdbx_seq_one_letter_code
_entity_poly.pdbx_strand_id
1 'polypeptide(L)'
;ATIAEIKNMFTKTHPQWYAARQSLRLDPKGRSLKDEDILQNLPVGTTATLYFRDLGAQISWVTVFLTEYAGPLIIYLLFYFRVPFIYGPKYDFITSRHSVVHLACVCHSFHYIKRLLETLFVHRFSHGTMPLRNIKNCM
;
A
#
# COMPACT_ATOMS: atom_id res chain seq x y z
N ALA A 1 18.91 -10.30 17.68
CA ALA A 1 18.71 -9.73 16.35
C ALA A 1 17.48 -10.35 15.70
N THR A 2 16.65 -9.53 15.05
CA THR A 2 15.41 -9.96 14.38
C THR A 2 15.66 -10.24 12.90
N ILE A 3 14.72 -10.93 12.25
CA ILE A 3 14.76 -11.14 10.80
C ILE A 3 14.69 -9.81 10.04
N ALA A 4 13.94 -8.83 10.53
CA ALA A 4 13.90 -7.48 9.95
C ALA A 4 15.29 -6.82 9.90
N GLU A 5 16.07 -6.94 10.98
CA GLU A 5 17.44 -6.41 11.05
C GLU A 5 18.36 -7.08 10.03
N ILE A 6 18.25 -8.40 9.87
CA ILE A 6 19.02 -9.14 8.84
C ILE A 6 18.67 -8.66 7.44
N LYS A 7 17.38 -8.52 7.13
CA LYS A 7 16.94 -8.02 5.82
C LYS A 7 17.50 -6.62 5.55
N ASN A 8 17.49 -5.75 6.55
CA ASN A 8 18.05 -4.40 6.46
C ASN A 8 19.56 -4.42 6.24
N MET A 9 20.30 -5.27 6.95
CA MET A 9 21.75 -5.46 6.72
C MET A 9 22.02 -5.98 5.30
N PHE A 10 21.23 -6.94 4.82
CA PHE A 10 21.33 -7.47 3.47
C PHE A 10 21.06 -6.40 2.41
N THR A 11 20.06 -5.53 2.61
CA THR A 11 19.79 -4.39 1.73
C THR A 11 20.94 -3.38 1.71
N LYS A 12 21.61 -3.13 2.84
CA LYS A 12 22.77 -2.22 2.87
C LYS A 12 23.90 -2.73 1.98
N THR A 13 24.15 -4.04 1.97
CA THR A 13 25.16 -4.66 1.11
C THR A 13 24.70 -4.80 -0.33
N HIS A 14 23.40 -5.04 -0.54
CA HIS A 14 22.79 -5.27 -1.86
C HIS A 14 21.54 -4.39 -2.05
N PRO A 15 21.71 -3.13 -2.46
CA PRO A 15 20.62 -2.15 -2.56
C PRO A 15 19.48 -2.56 -3.51
N GLN A 16 19.78 -3.39 -4.52
CA GLN A 16 18.80 -3.90 -5.48
C GLN A 16 17.71 -4.79 -4.85
N TRP A 17 17.99 -5.35 -3.67
CA TRP A 17 17.10 -6.22 -2.92
C TRP A 17 16.67 -5.53 -1.61
N TYR A 18 15.77 -4.55 -1.73
CA TYR A 18 15.18 -3.87 -0.58
C TYR A 18 14.36 -4.84 0.29
N ALA A 19 14.27 -4.56 1.59
CA ALA A 19 13.77 -5.49 2.61
C ALA A 19 12.44 -6.17 2.27
N ALA A 20 11.45 -5.44 1.74
CA ALA A 20 10.14 -6.00 1.40
C ALA A 20 10.19 -7.03 0.24
N ARG A 21 11.17 -6.93 -0.67
CA ARG A 21 11.39 -7.90 -1.76
C ARG A 21 12.01 -9.21 -1.25
N GLN A 22 12.56 -9.22 -0.05
CA GLN A 22 13.27 -10.37 0.51
C GLN A 22 12.34 -11.31 1.27
N SER A 23 12.42 -12.60 0.94
CA SER A 23 11.80 -13.68 1.71
C SER A 23 12.89 -14.62 2.21
N LEU A 24 13.08 -14.68 3.54
CA LEU A 24 14.07 -15.54 4.19
C LEU A 24 13.40 -16.79 4.75
N ARG A 25 14.05 -17.95 4.60
CA ARG A 25 13.55 -19.26 5.02
C ARG A 25 14.66 -20.09 5.66
N LEU A 26 14.29 -20.98 6.59
CA LEU A 26 15.24 -21.95 7.18
C LEU A 26 15.45 -23.20 6.32
N ASP A 27 14.44 -23.55 5.52
CA ASP A 27 14.47 -24.68 4.60
C ASP A 27 14.05 -24.22 3.19
N PRO A 28 14.60 -24.77 2.10
CA PRO A 28 14.22 -24.39 0.73
C PRO A 28 12.70 -24.45 0.47
N LYS A 29 12.03 -25.47 1.03
CA LYS A 29 10.58 -25.69 0.91
C LYS A 29 9.80 -25.19 2.13
N GLY A 30 10.50 -24.65 3.13
CA GLY A 30 9.91 -24.14 4.36
C GLY A 30 9.09 -22.85 4.20
N ARG A 31 8.38 -22.49 5.27
CA ARG A 31 7.65 -21.22 5.38
C ARG A 31 8.63 -20.05 5.47
N SER A 32 8.25 -18.92 4.89
CA SER A 32 8.98 -17.66 5.07
C SER A 32 8.89 -17.17 6.51
N LEU A 33 10.03 -16.76 7.08
CA LEU A 33 10.13 -16.20 8.42
C LEU A 33 9.45 -14.83 8.49
N LYS A 34 8.86 -14.52 9.64
CA LYS A 34 8.26 -13.21 9.90
C LYS A 34 9.34 -12.22 10.30
N ASP A 35 9.08 -10.94 10.07
CA ASP A 35 10.03 -9.87 10.39
C ASP A 35 10.23 -9.71 11.90
N GLU A 36 9.23 -10.09 12.70
CA GLU A 36 9.28 -10.06 14.17
C GLU A 36 10.03 -11.27 14.78
N ASP A 37 10.34 -12.30 13.99
CA ASP A 37 11.00 -13.50 14.52
C ASP A 37 12.41 -13.16 15.01
N ILE A 38 12.74 -13.64 16.22
CA ILE A 38 14.04 -13.44 16.85
C ILE A 38 14.92 -14.63 16.48
N LEU A 39 16.14 -14.37 16.00
CA LEU A 39 17.08 -15.42 15.59
C LEU A 39 17.36 -16.47 16.67
N GLN A 40 17.43 -16.04 17.93
CA GLN A 40 17.70 -16.93 19.08
C GLN A 40 16.58 -17.93 19.34
N ASN A 41 15.35 -17.62 18.90
CA ASN A 41 14.18 -18.49 19.07
C ASN A 41 14.00 -19.47 17.91
N LEU A 42 14.79 -19.32 16.84
CA LEU A 42 14.75 -20.24 15.71
C LEU A 42 15.58 -21.48 16.03
N PRO A 43 15.23 -22.65 15.47
CA PRO A 43 16.00 -23.89 15.64
C PRO A 43 17.30 -23.85 14.81
N VAL A 44 18.12 -22.84 15.06
CA VAL A 44 19.44 -22.64 14.47
C VAL A 44 20.49 -22.80 15.57
N GLY A 45 21.54 -23.55 15.28
CA GLY A 45 22.67 -23.69 16.21
C GLY A 45 23.55 -22.44 16.19
N THR A 46 24.85 -22.61 16.37
CA THR A 46 25.84 -21.51 16.31
C THR A 46 25.95 -20.89 14.90
N THR A 47 25.58 -21.65 13.86
CA THR A 47 25.55 -21.23 12.47
C THR A 47 24.13 -21.31 11.94
N ALA A 48 23.62 -20.20 11.38
CA ALA A 48 22.31 -20.12 10.76
C ALA A 48 22.44 -20.03 9.23
N THR A 49 21.91 -21.02 8.52
CA THR A 49 21.80 -20.98 7.05
C THR A 49 20.41 -20.48 6.68
N LEU A 50 20.33 -19.34 6.00
CA LEU A 50 19.07 -18.76 5.53
C LEU A 50 19.00 -18.83 4.01
N TYR A 51 17.90 -19.37 3.50
CA TYR A 51 17.61 -19.41 2.08
C TYR A 51 16.91 -18.12 1.66
N PHE A 52 17.55 -17.39 0.75
CA PHE A 52 16.99 -16.20 0.14
C PHE A 52 16.08 -16.55 -1.02
N ARG A 53 14.88 -15.97 -1.03
CA ARG A 53 13.96 -16.00 -2.16
C ARG A 53 13.58 -14.56 -2.53
N ASP A 54 13.71 -14.24 -3.81
CA ASP A 54 13.24 -12.98 -4.36
C ASP A 54 11.71 -13.04 -4.61
N LEU A 55 10.98 -12.07 -4.05
CA LEU A 55 9.53 -11.90 -4.24
C LEU A 55 9.19 -10.98 -5.42
N GLY A 56 10.17 -10.31 -6.02
CA GLY A 56 9.96 -9.28 -7.06
C GLY A 56 9.49 -7.93 -6.51
N ALA A 57 8.96 -7.08 -7.39
CA ALA A 57 8.45 -5.76 -7.00
C ALA A 57 7.25 -5.91 -6.04
N GLN A 58 7.38 -5.29 -4.87
CA GLN A 58 6.39 -5.27 -3.79
C GLN A 58 5.91 -3.84 -3.56
N ILE A 59 4.60 -3.66 -3.40
CA ILE A 59 3.96 -2.40 -3.04
C ILE A 59 3.31 -2.53 -1.66
N SER A 60 3.24 -1.44 -0.89
CA SER A 60 2.55 -1.48 0.40
C SER A 60 1.03 -1.58 0.22
N TRP A 61 0.38 -2.39 1.05
CA TRP A 61 -1.09 -2.44 1.10
C TRP A 61 -1.69 -1.07 1.41
N VAL A 62 -1.05 -0.28 2.27
CA VAL A 62 -1.49 1.09 2.58
C VAL A 62 -1.59 1.92 1.29
N THR A 63 -0.55 1.89 0.44
CA THR A 63 -0.53 2.63 -0.82
C THR A 63 -1.64 2.17 -1.78
N VAL A 64 -1.93 0.87 -1.82
CA VAL A 64 -2.98 0.31 -2.67
C VAL A 64 -4.34 0.81 -2.22
N PHE A 65 -4.69 0.63 -0.94
CA PHE A 65 -5.98 1.09 -0.40
C PHE A 65 -6.13 2.61 -0.48
N LEU A 66 -5.06 3.38 -0.26
CA LEU A 66 -5.09 4.82 -0.45
C LEU A 66 -5.43 5.19 -1.89
N THR A 67 -4.81 4.52 -2.87
CA THR A 67 -5.08 4.79 -4.29
C THR A 67 -6.50 4.39 -4.67
N GLU A 68 -6.98 3.25 -4.17
CA GLU A 68 -8.33 2.74 -4.41
C GLU A 68 -9.42 3.70 -3.91
N TYR A 69 -9.24 4.32 -2.73
CA TYR A 69 -10.22 5.27 -2.19
C TYR A 69 -9.99 6.72 -2.63
N ALA A 70 -8.75 7.12 -2.90
CA ALA A 70 -8.45 8.45 -3.41
C ALA A 70 -8.92 8.63 -4.85
N GLY A 71 -8.89 7.56 -5.66
CA GLY A 71 -9.34 7.59 -7.06
C GLY A 71 -10.76 8.11 -7.23
N PRO A 72 -11.79 7.44 -6.67
CA PRO A 72 -13.18 7.89 -6.74
C PRO A 72 -13.39 9.31 -6.21
N LEU A 73 -12.74 9.66 -5.09
CA LEU A 73 -12.83 10.99 -4.50
C LEU A 73 -12.30 12.07 -5.45
N ILE A 74 -11.10 11.89 -5.99
CA ILE A 74 -10.48 12.85 -6.91
C ILE A 74 -11.32 12.96 -8.19
N ILE A 75 -11.69 11.82 -8.79
CA ILE A 75 -12.49 11.79 -10.01
C ILE A 75 -13.81 12.53 -9.80
N TYR A 76 -14.53 12.24 -8.70
CA TYR A 76 -15.78 12.91 -8.38
C TYR A 76 -15.60 14.43 -8.24
N LEU A 77 -14.56 14.88 -7.54
CA LEU A 77 -14.26 16.30 -7.36
C LEU A 77 -13.91 17.00 -8.68
N LEU A 78 -13.17 16.34 -9.59
CA LEU A 78 -12.86 16.89 -10.92
C LEU A 78 -14.14 17.18 -11.72
N PHE A 79 -15.11 16.26 -11.68
CA PHE A 79 -16.42 16.46 -12.33
C PHE A 79 -17.27 17.53 -11.63
N TYR A 80 -17.26 17.54 -10.30
CA TYR A 80 -17.99 18.53 -9.52
C TYR A 80 -17.49 19.97 -9.78
N PHE A 81 -16.17 20.17 -9.81
CA PHE A 81 -15.54 21.47 -10.12
C PHE A 81 -15.51 21.81 -11.61
N ARG A 82 -15.96 20.90 -12.48
CA ARG A 82 -15.99 21.09 -13.93
C ARG A 82 -14.66 21.63 -14.47
N VAL A 83 -13.60 20.88 -14.23
CA VAL A 83 -12.25 21.30 -14.63
C VAL A 83 -12.18 21.53 -16.16
N PRO A 84 -11.44 22.55 -16.61
CA PRO A 84 -11.41 23.00 -18.02
C PRO A 84 -10.87 21.96 -19.02
N PHE A 85 -10.21 20.89 -18.53
CA PHE A 85 -9.77 19.77 -19.38
C PHE A 85 -10.93 18.82 -19.75
N ILE A 86 -11.99 18.79 -18.94
CA ILE A 86 -13.15 17.89 -19.11
C ILE A 86 -14.36 18.64 -19.65
N TYR A 87 -14.51 19.92 -19.28
CA TYR A 87 -15.64 20.75 -19.67
C TYR A 87 -15.19 21.91 -20.57
N GLY A 88 -16.06 22.34 -21.49
CA GLY A 88 -15.75 23.47 -22.36
C GLY A 88 -15.74 24.81 -21.60
N PRO A 89 -15.06 25.86 -22.14
CA PRO A 89 -14.77 27.12 -21.43
C PRO A 89 -15.98 27.86 -20.86
N LYS A 90 -17.19 27.59 -21.39
CA LYS A 90 -18.45 28.17 -20.91
C LYS A 90 -18.90 27.63 -19.55
N TYR A 91 -18.30 26.56 -19.05
CA TYR A 91 -18.69 25.86 -17.83
C TYR A 91 -17.55 25.69 -16.82
N ASP A 92 -16.39 26.29 -17.08
CA ASP A 92 -15.20 26.19 -16.24
C ASP A 92 -15.50 26.68 -14.82
N PHE A 93 -15.30 25.82 -13.83
CA PHE A 93 -15.51 26.11 -12.41
C PHE A 93 -16.94 26.56 -12.06
N ILE A 94 -17.91 26.41 -12.97
CA ILE A 94 -19.32 26.69 -12.69
C ILE A 94 -19.92 25.48 -11.99
N THR A 95 -20.02 25.52 -10.67
CA THR A 95 -20.74 24.49 -9.90
C THR A 95 -22.25 24.59 -10.14
N SER A 96 -22.96 23.47 -9.99
CA SER A 96 -24.43 23.44 -10.13
C SER A 96 -25.10 24.36 -9.10
N ARG A 97 -26.21 25.02 -9.47
CA ARG A 97 -27.00 25.89 -8.55
C ARG A 97 -27.83 25.10 -7.55
N HIS A 98 -27.99 23.80 -7.77
CA HIS A 98 -28.86 22.95 -6.95
C HIS A 98 -28.15 22.52 -5.66
N SER A 99 -28.72 22.90 -4.51
CA SER A 99 -28.19 22.54 -3.17
C SER A 99 -27.97 21.03 -2.98
N VAL A 100 -28.78 20.20 -3.65
CA VAL A 100 -28.63 18.73 -3.60
C VAL A 100 -27.28 18.25 -4.17
N VAL A 101 -26.70 18.94 -5.14
CA VAL A 101 -25.40 18.58 -5.73
C VAL A 101 -24.27 18.89 -4.75
N HIS A 102 -24.37 20.01 -4.04
CA HIS A 102 -23.43 20.36 -2.97
C HIS A 102 -23.52 19.37 -1.81
N LEU A 103 -24.73 19.00 -1.39
CA LEU A 103 -24.92 18.01 -0.34
C LEU A 103 -24.36 16.63 -0.73
N ALA A 104 -24.63 16.17 -1.96
CA ALA A 104 -24.07 14.93 -2.47
C ALA A 104 -22.54 14.96 -2.49
N CYS A 105 -21.94 16.10 -2.89
CA CYS A 105 -20.50 16.28 -2.87
C CYS A 105 -19.92 16.22 -1.46
N VAL A 106 -20.56 16.87 -0.49
CA VAL A 106 -20.13 16.83 0.93
C VAL A 106 -20.22 15.40 1.46
N CYS A 107 -21.34 14.71 1.25
CA CYS A 107 -21.52 13.33 1.71
C CYS A 107 -20.50 12.38 1.07
N HIS A 108 -20.29 12.47 -0.25
CA HIS A 108 -19.31 11.66 -0.97
C HIS A 108 -17.89 11.94 -0.47
N SER A 109 -17.51 13.21 -0.37
CA SER A 109 -16.17 13.60 0.09
C SER A 109 -15.92 13.12 1.51
N PHE A 110 -16.89 13.35 2.41
CA PHE A 110 -16.82 12.89 3.79
C PHE A 110 -16.66 11.37 3.89
N HIS A 111 -17.44 10.61 3.11
CA HIS A 111 -17.36 9.14 3.10
C HIS A 111 -15.95 8.65 2.74
N TYR A 112 -15.38 9.13 1.63
CA TYR A 112 -14.06 8.67 1.17
C TYR A 112 -12.91 9.22 2.02
N ILE A 113 -12.99 10.46 2.51
CA ILE A 113 -12.00 11.02 3.44
C ILE A 113 -11.96 10.19 4.73
N LYS A 114 -13.13 9.86 5.29
CA LYS A 114 -13.23 9.01 6.48
C LYS A 114 -12.58 7.64 6.24
N ARG A 115 -12.80 7.02 5.07
CA ARG A 115 -12.12 5.78 4.71
C ARG A 115 -10.61 5.93 4.58
N LEU A 116 -10.11 6.98 3.93
CA LEU A 116 -8.67 7.25 3.83
C LEU A 116 -8.02 7.40 5.21
N LEU A 117 -8.66 8.14 6.12
CA LEU A 117 -8.17 8.31 7.49
C LEU A 117 -8.18 6.99 8.27
N GLU A 118 -9.24 6.18 8.13
CA GLU A 118 -9.28 4.85 8.74
C GLU A 118 -8.17 3.93 8.23
N THR A 119 -7.88 3.96 6.92
CA THR A 119 -6.77 3.21 6.32
C THR A 119 -5.40 3.65 6.86
N LEU A 120 -5.21 4.94 7.13
CA LEU A 120 -3.93 5.48 7.61
C LEU A 120 -3.71 5.25 9.10
N PHE A 121 -4.73 5.49 9.92
CA PHE A 121 -4.57 5.62 11.37
C PHE A 121 -5.15 4.45 12.16
N VAL A 122 -6.20 3.81 11.65
CA VAL A 122 -6.93 2.76 12.37
C VAL A 122 -6.53 1.37 11.87
N HIS A 123 -6.31 1.23 10.56
CA HIS A 123 -6.07 -0.06 9.94
C HIS A 123 -4.62 -0.51 10.11
N ARG A 124 -4.41 -1.56 10.92
CA ARG A 124 -3.11 -2.23 11.02
C ARG A 124 -3.03 -3.36 10.01
N PHE A 125 -2.26 -3.16 8.95
CA PHE A 125 -1.99 -4.21 7.96
C PHE A 125 -1.05 -5.26 8.54
N SER A 126 -1.49 -6.53 8.57
CA SER A 126 -0.72 -7.67 9.07
C SER A 126 0.38 -8.12 8.10
N HIS A 127 0.13 -8.00 6.80
CA HIS A 127 1.15 -8.07 5.76
C HIS A 127 1.43 -6.65 5.27
N GLY A 128 2.68 -6.21 5.35
CA GLY A 128 3.04 -4.84 4.96
C GLY A 128 2.97 -4.59 3.46
N THR A 129 3.12 -5.64 2.63
CA THR A 129 3.23 -5.52 1.17
C THR A 129 2.52 -6.62 0.38
N MET A 130 2.27 -6.33 -0.90
CA MET A 130 1.71 -7.21 -1.93
C MET A 130 2.57 -7.19 -3.20
N PRO A 131 2.67 -8.31 -3.95
CA PRO A 131 3.31 -8.31 -5.26
C PRO A 131 2.63 -7.33 -6.23
N LEU A 132 3.43 -6.51 -6.92
CA LEU A 132 2.93 -5.48 -7.87
C LEU A 132 2.03 -6.06 -8.96
N ARG A 133 2.29 -7.31 -9.38
CA ARG A 133 1.49 -8.01 -10.40
C ARG A 133 0.02 -8.17 -9.99
N ASN A 134 -0.27 -8.17 -8.69
CA ASN A 134 -1.61 -8.39 -8.16
C ASN A 134 -2.46 -7.11 -8.12
N ILE A 135 -1.89 -5.93 -8.38
CA ILE A 135 -2.62 -4.65 -8.42
C ILE A 135 -3.78 -4.71 -9.43
N LYS A 136 -3.60 -5.40 -10.57
CA LYS A 136 -4.65 -5.53 -11.60
C LYS A 136 -5.91 -6.23 -11.12
N ASN A 137 -5.85 -7.01 -10.04
CA ASN A 137 -7.00 -7.69 -9.46
C ASN A 137 -7.64 -6.90 -8.31
N CYS A 138 -7.06 -5.75 -7.95
CA CYS A 138 -7.50 -4.91 -6.84
C CYS A 138 -8.07 -3.56 -7.29
N MET A 139 -7.86 -3.15 -8.55
CA MET A 139 -8.43 -1.94 -9.15
C MET A 139 -9.69 -2.25 -9.95
#